data_AF-A0A1V6ITF6-F1
#
_entry.id   AF-A0A1V6ITF6-F1
#
_cell.length_a   1.000
_cell.length_b   1.000
_cell.length_c   1.000
_cell.angle_alpha   90.00
_cell.angle_beta   90.00
_cell.angle_gamma   90.00
#
_symmetry.space_group_name_H-M   'P 1'
#
loop_
_entity.id
_entity.type
_entity.pdbx_description
1 polymer ?
#
loop_
_entity_poly.entity_id
_entity_poly.type
_entity_poly.pdbx_seq_one_letter_code
_entity_poly.pdbx_strand_id
1 'polypeptide(L)' 'MARRKFATLKSFLNYIGVEGDRTIFTWVSASEGDRWAQVIKGATEKIKALGPANKLIKKID' A
#
# COMPACT_ATOMS: atom_id res chain seq x y z
N MET A 1 13.52 -9.86 -9.07
CA MET A 1 14.02 -9.28 -7.80
C MET A 1 12.94 -8.53 -7.01
N ALA A 2 12.20 -7.61 -7.64
CA ALA A 2 11.23 -6.74 -6.97
C ALA A 2 10.15 -7.46 -6.15
N ARG A 3 9.53 -8.54 -6.67
CA ARG A 3 8.52 -9.33 -5.92
C ARG A 3 9.02 -9.81 -4.55
N ARG A 4 10.26 -10.31 -4.48
CA ARG A 4 10.87 -10.75 -3.20
C ARG A 4 11.12 -9.56 -2.28
N LYS A 5 11.68 -8.47 -2.81
CA LYS A 5 11.91 -7.24 -2.04
C LYS A 5 10.62 -6.68 -1.46
N PHE A 6 9.53 -6.66 -2.23
CA PHE A 6 8.23 -6.18 -1.76
C PHE A 6 7.58 -7.10 -0.73
N ALA A 7 7.75 -8.42 -0.84
CA ALA A 7 7.29 -9.35 0.19
C ALA A 7 8.03 -9.14 1.52
N THR A 8 9.36 -8.99 1.49
CA THR A 8 10.16 -8.67 2.68
C THR A 8 9.77 -7.32 3.28
N LEU A 9 9.64 -6.29 2.43
CA LEU A 9 9.24 -4.95 2.88
C LEU A 9 7.84 -4.97 3.52
N LYS A 10 6.86 -5.65 2.91
CA LYS A 10 5.51 -5.77 3.47
C LYS A 10 5.54 -6.44 4.85
N SER A 11 6.32 -7.51 5.00
CA SER A 11 6.47 -8.21 6.27
C SER A 11 7.11 -7.32 7.33
N PHE A 12 8.14 -6.55 6.95
CA PHE A 12 8.81 -5.60 7.84
C PHE A 12 7.90 -4.44 8.27
N LEU A 13 7.17 -3.83 7.33
CA LEU A 13 6.23 -2.75 7.62
C LEU A 13 5.13 -3.22 8.59
N ASN A 14 4.57 -4.40 8.36
CA ASN A 14 3.62 -5.03 9.28
C ASN A 14 4.22 -5.23 10.68
N TYR A 15 5.47 -5.72 10.73
CA TYR A 15 6.17 -5.98 11.99
C TYR A 15 6.39 -4.70 12.82
N ILE A 16 6.74 -3.58 12.18
CA ILE A 16 6.95 -2.29 12.87
C ILE A 16 5.64 -1.53 13.14
N GLY A 17 4.48 -2.12 12.84
CA GLY A 17 3.18 -1.58 13.18
C GLY A 17 2.52 -0.68 12.11
N VAL A 18 2.95 -0.76 10.85
CA VAL A 18 2.18 -0.24 9.72
C VAL A 18 1.13 -1.28 9.33
N GLU A 19 -0.16 -0.93 9.40
CA GLU A 19 -1.23 -1.89 9.12
C GLU A 19 -1.14 -2.42 7.68
N GLY A 20 -1.38 -3.72 7.49
CA GLY A 20 -1.07 -4.41 6.23
C GLY A 20 -1.84 -3.93 4.99
N ASP A 21 -2.97 -3.25 5.18
CA ASP A 21 -3.74 -2.62 4.12
C ASP A 21 -3.28 -1.19 3.77
N ARG A 22 -2.36 -0.59 4.56
CA ARG A 22 -1.72 0.69 4.21
C ARG A 22 -0.63 0.54 3.15
N THR A 23 -0.15 -0.68 2.90
CA THR A 23 0.86 -0.95 1.87
C THR A 23 0.38 -2.04 0.92
N ILE A 24 0.05 -1.64 -0.31
CA ILE A 24 -0.48 -2.52 -1.35
C ILE A 24 0.49 -2.51 -2.53
N PHE A 25 0.91 -3.70 -2.97
CA PHE A 25 1.72 -3.89 -4.17
C PHE A 25 0.91 -4.64 -5.21
N THR A 26 0.88 -4.12 -6.43
CA THR A 26 0.24 -4.76 -7.58
C THR A 26 1.11 -4.59 -8.83
N TRP A 27 0.88 -5.43 -9.83
CA TRP A 27 1.52 -5.34 -11.14
C TRP A 27 0.46 -4.99 -12.16
N VAL A 28 0.65 -3.84 -12.82
CA VAL A 28 -0.25 -3.33 -13.85
C VAL A 28 0.61 -2.88 -15.02
N SER A 29 0.31 -3.38 -16.20
CA SER A 29 0.96 -3.00 -17.45
C SER A 29 0.32 -1.74 -18.05
N ALA A 30 1.00 -1.13 -19.03
CA ALA A 30 0.53 0.10 -19.67
C ALA A 30 -0.85 -0.03 -20.36
N SER A 31 -1.21 -1.26 -20.77
CA SER A 31 -2.48 -1.54 -21.45
C SER A 31 -3.64 -1.83 -20.50
N GLU A 32 -3.40 -1.90 -19.19
CA GLU A 32 -4.39 -2.34 -18.18
C GLU A 32 -5.06 -1.16 -17.45
N GLY A 33 -5.53 -0.16 -18.20
CA GLY A 33 -6.14 1.05 -17.64
C GLY A 33 -7.36 0.80 -16.74
N ASP A 34 -8.30 -0.04 -17.19
CA ASP A 34 -9.49 -0.35 -16.39
C ASP A 34 -9.14 -1.08 -15.09
N ARG A 35 -8.19 -2.02 -15.17
CA ARG A 35 -7.69 -2.73 -14.00
C ARG A 35 -7.01 -1.78 -13.02
N TRP A 36 -6.23 -0.81 -13.52
CA TRP A 36 -5.61 0.23 -12.70
C TRP A 36 -6.67 1.02 -11.91
N ALA A 37 -7.73 1.47 -12.58
CA ALA A 37 -8.82 2.21 -11.94
C ALA A 37 -9.46 1.41 -10.80
N GLN A 38 -9.73 0.11 -11.01
CA GLN A 38 -10.30 -0.76 -9.97
C GLN A 38 -9.34 -0.97 -8.79
N VAL A 39 -8.04 -1.18 -9.07
CA VAL A 39 -7.01 -1.32 -8.04
C VAL A 39 -6.97 -0.06 -7.16
N ILE A 40 -6.89 1.12 -7.78
CA ILE A 40 -6.80 2.38 -7.05
C ILE A 40 -8.05 2.65 -6.24
N LYS A 41 -9.24 2.36 -6.79
CA LYS A 41 -10.50 2.47 -6.06
C LYS A 41 -10.48 1.59 -4.80
N GLY A 42 -10.18 0.29 -4.94
CA GLY A 42 -10.13 -0.63 -3.80
C GLY A 42 -9.04 -0.28 -2.78
N ALA A 43 -7.86 0.17 -3.23
CA ALA A 43 -6.80 0.65 -2.34
C ALA A 43 -7.25 1.89 -1.54
N THR A 44 -7.91 2.83 -2.20
CA THR A 44 -8.42 4.06 -1.57
C THR A 44 -9.47 3.75 -0.52
N GLU A 45 -10.42 2.87 -0.82
CA GLU A 45 -11.49 2.47 0.10
C GLU A 45 -10.92 1.80 1.36
N LYS A 46 -9.96 0.87 1.20
CA LYS A 46 -9.28 0.23 2.33
C LYS A 46 -8.54 1.22 3.22
N ILE A 47 -7.76 2.13 2.62
CA ILE A 47 -7.00 3.13 3.38
C ILE A 47 -7.95 4.09 4.12
N LYS A 48 -9.06 4.51 3.48
CA LYS A 48 -10.07 5.35 4.12
C LYS A 48 -10.71 4.66 5.32
N ALA A 49 -11.02 3.36 5.21
CA ALA A 49 -11.61 2.59 6.31
C ALA A 49 -10.69 2.47 7.53
N LEU A 50 -9.36 2.50 7.35
CA LEU A 50 -8.38 2.51 8.43
C LEU A 50 -8.23 3.87 9.13
N GLY A 51 -8.75 4.94 8.54
CA GLY A 51 -8.56 6.30 9.01
C GLY A 51 -7.11 6.81 8.91
N PRO A 52 -6.83 8.02 9.41
CA PRO A 52 -5.49 8.61 9.41
C PRO A 52 -4.47 7.73 10.12
N ALA A 53 -3.23 7.72 9.62
CA ALA A 53 -2.13 7.09 10.33
C ALA A 53 -1.75 7.96 11.55
N ASN A 54 -1.60 7.33 12.71
CA ASN A 54 -1.23 8.01 13.97
C ASN A 54 0.20 7.68 14.44
N LYS A 55 0.92 6.85 13.67
CA LYS A 55 2.27 6.35 13.98
C LYS A 55 3.17 6.54 12.76
N LEU A 56 4.47 6.68 12.98
CA LEU A 56 5.48 6.82 11.91
C LEU A 56 5.19 7.97 10.94
N ILE A 57 4.58 9.05 11.44
CA ILE A 57 4.30 10.28 10.67
C ILE A 57 5.54 11.16 10.75
N LYS A 58 6.15 11.45 9.59
CA LYS A 58 7.20 12.46 9.51
C LYS A 58 6.56 13.85 9.52
N LYS A 59 6.87 14.68 10.52
CA LYS A 59 6.56 16.12 10.48
C LYS A 59 7.53 16.78 9.51
N ILE A 60 6.98 17.51 8.54
CA ILE A 60 7.76 18.33 7.62
C ILE A 60 7.42 19.76 8.03
N ASP A 61 8.39 20.42 8.66
CA ASP A 61 8.34 21.85 8.96
C ASP A 61 8.69 22.67 7.70
#